data_AF-A0A9N9PDH8-F1
#
_entry.id   AF-A0A9N9PDH8-F1
#
_cell.length_a   1.000
_cell.length_b   1.000
_cell.length_c   1.000
_cell.angle_alpha   90.00
_cell.angle_beta   90.00
_cell.angle_gamma   90.00
#
_symmetry.space_group_name_H-M   'P 1'
#
loop_
_entity.id
_entity.type
_entity.pdbx_description
1 polymer ?
#
loop_
_entity_poly.entity_id
_entity_poly.type
_entity_poly.pdbx_seq_one_letter_code
_entity_poly.pdbx_strand_id
1 'polypeptide(L)'
;SYASAVPRRHRHKKHKNHKRNLNVCEMRRKNGQKAEDENEEFKSFDKNTKCTDNDVACIKGKIANCANRKFVITSCAPGTHCFSLPLKSNRGTFVTCDTKADAKSRIDTAKDIAKCEL
;
A
#
# COMPACT_ATOMS: atom_id res chain seq x y z
N SER A 1 63.69 0.70 -5.90
CA SER A 1 62.61 -0.20 -6.35
C SER A 1 61.27 0.37 -5.92
N TYR A 2 60.52 0.94 -6.87
CA TYR A 2 59.14 1.40 -6.63
C TYR A 2 58.19 0.22 -6.82
N ALA A 3 57.41 -0.11 -5.79
CA ALA A 3 56.20 -0.90 -5.95
C ALA A 3 55.13 -0.32 -5.02
N SER A 4 54.27 0.51 -5.62
CA SER A 4 53.07 1.08 -5.05
C SER A 4 52.03 0.00 -4.76
N ALA A 5 51.31 0.11 -3.64
CA ALA A 5 50.03 -0.56 -3.45
C ALA A 5 49.02 0.38 -2.76
N VAL A 6 48.12 0.95 -3.55
CA VAL A 6 46.96 1.78 -3.16
C VAL A 6 45.79 0.84 -2.80
N PRO A 7 44.89 1.18 -1.85
CA PRO A 7 43.95 0.24 -1.24
C PRO A 7 42.75 -0.14 -2.13
N ARG A 8 42.32 -1.42 -2.06
CA ARG A 8 41.11 -1.94 -2.73
C ARG A 8 39.83 -1.44 -2.02
N ARG A 9 39.17 -0.40 -2.54
CA ARG A 9 37.78 -0.01 -2.17
C ARG A 9 36.77 -0.39 -3.26
N HIS A 10 36.38 -1.66 -3.38
CA HIS A 10 35.27 -2.07 -4.28
C HIS A 10 34.38 -3.21 -3.72
N ARG A 11 33.97 -3.15 -2.45
CA ARG A 11 33.03 -4.14 -1.86
C ARG A 11 31.86 -3.54 -1.08
N HIS A 12 31.34 -2.38 -1.46
CA HIS A 12 30.20 -1.74 -0.75
C HIS A 12 28.91 -1.51 -1.57
N LYS A 13 28.94 -1.55 -2.91
CA LYS A 13 27.73 -1.26 -3.72
C LYS A 13 26.71 -2.42 -3.74
N LYS A 14 27.16 -3.68 -3.82
CA LYS A 14 26.27 -4.86 -3.94
C LYS A 14 25.40 -5.09 -2.68
N HIS A 15 25.97 -4.96 -1.48
CA HIS A 15 25.24 -5.12 -0.21
C HIS A 15 24.25 -3.98 0.07
N LYS A 16 24.55 -2.74 -0.35
CA LYS A 16 23.64 -1.59 -0.19
C LYS A 16 22.40 -1.69 -1.09
N ASN A 17 22.50 -2.32 -2.25
CA ASN A 17 21.36 -2.52 -3.16
C ASN A 17 20.43 -3.61 -2.63
N HIS A 18 20.98 -4.72 -2.17
CA HIS A 18 20.22 -5.82 -1.55
C HIS A 18 19.43 -5.34 -0.32
N LYS A 19 20.05 -4.56 0.57
CA LYS A 19 19.37 -4.01 1.75
C LYS A 19 18.26 -3.00 1.40
N ARG A 20 18.43 -2.19 0.35
CA ARG A 20 17.38 -1.27 -0.11
C ARG A 20 16.19 -2.02 -0.72
N ASN A 21 16.43 -3.11 -1.45
CA ASN A 21 15.36 -3.94 -1.99
C ASN A 21 14.57 -4.62 -0.86
N LEU A 22 15.25 -5.22 0.12
CA LEU A 22 14.59 -5.79 1.31
C LEU A 22 13.69 -4.78 2.05
N ASN A 23 14.16 -3.54 2.23
CA ASN A 23 13.37 -2.49 2.88
C ASN A 23 12.11 -2.11 2.07
N VAL A 24 12.18 -2.14 0.74
CA VAL A 24 11.02 -1.89 -0.15
C VAL A 24 10.02 -3.05 -0.06
N CYS A 25 10.50 -4.28 0.01
CA CYS A 25 9.68 -5.49 0.13
C CYS A 25 8.94 -5.54 1.46
N GLU A 26 9.64 -5.23 2.56
CA GLU A 26 9.01 -5.14 3.86
C GLU A 26 7.96 -4.02 3.92
N MET A 27 8.25 -2.86 3.32
CA MET A 27 7.29 -1.75 3.20
C MET A 27 6.05 -2.17 2.42
N ARG A 28 6.20 -2.84 1.28
CA ARG A 28 5.08 -3.37 0.50
C ARG A 28 4.26 -4.38 1.29
N ARG A 29 4.91 -5.30 2.01
CA ARG A 29 4.21 -6.26 2.88
C ARG A 29 3.37 -5.55 3.94
N LYS A 30 3.96 -4.58 4.63
CA LYS A 30 3.26 -3.77 5.65
C LYS A 30 2.09 -3.00 5.05
N ASN A 31 2.24 -2.45 3.85
CA ASN A 31 1.15 -1.79 3.15
C ASN A 31 0.03 -2.77 2.76
N GLY A 32 0.38 -3.99 2.32
CA GLY A 32 -0.59 -5.03 1.99
C GLY A 32 -1.41 -5.48 3.21
N GLN A 33 -0.76 -5.63 4.37
CA GLN A 33 -1.45 -5.91 5.64
C GLN A 33 -2.36 -4.76 6.05
N LYS A 34 -1.85 -3.52 6.03
CA LYS A 34 -2.64 -2.33 6.35
C LYS A 34 -3.88 -2.21 5.44
N ALA A 35 -3.74 -2.48 4.15
CA ALA A 35 -4.86 -2.45 3.21
C ALA A 35 -5.91 -3.49 3.55
N GLU A 36 -5.51 -4.72 3.91
CA GLU A 36 -6.42 -5.77 4.34
C GLU A 36 -7.16 -5.37 5.63
N ASP A 37 -6.43 -4.89 6.64
CA ASP A 37 -6.99 -4.44 7.91
C ASP A 37 -8.00 -3.29 7.73
N GLU A 38 -7.66 -2.28 6.92
CA GLU A 38 -8.56 -1.16 6.61
C GLU A 38 -9.83 -1.62 5.88
N ASN A 39 -9.72 -2.56 4.93
CA ASN A 39 -10.89 -3.10 4.25
C ASN A 39 -11.83 -3.86 5.20
N GLU A 40 -11.27 -4.54 6.21
CA GLU A 40 -12.05 -5.18 7.27
C GLU A 40 -12.71 -4.15 8.19
N GLU A 41 -11.96 -3.12 8.61
CA GLU A 41 -12.46 -2.03 9.45
C GLU A 41 -13.66 -1.32 8.80
N PHE A 42 -13.56 -1.02 7.50
CA PHE A 42 -14.58 -0.39 6.69
C PHE A 42 -15.92 -1.14 6.65
N LYS A 43 -15.95 -2.44 6.95
CA LYS A 43 -17.21 -3.20 7.06
C LYS A 43 -18.11 -2.70 8.19
N SER A 44 -17.52 -2.10 9.23
CA SER A 44 -18.25 -1.52 10.35
C SER A 44 -18.69 -0.06 10.10
N PHE A 45 -18.26 0.55 8.99
CA PHE A 45 -18.50 1.97 8.73
C PHE A 45 -19.87 2.19 8.08
N ASP A 46 -20.48 3.30 8.46
CA ASP A 46 -21.65 3.85 7.80
C ASP A 46 -21.53 5.38 7.65
N LYS A 47 -22.55 6.01 7.07
CA LYS A 47 -22.56 7.46 6.79
C LYS A 47 -22.40 8.34 8.05
N ASN A 48 -22.69 7.79 9.23
CA ASN A 48 -22.64 8.47 10.52
C ASN A 48 -21.36 8.14 11.30
N THR A 49 -20.51 7.23 10.82
CA THR A 49 -19.19 7.00 11.41
C THR A 49 -18.44 8.33 11.48
N LYS A 50 -17.95 8.69 12.67
CA LYS A 50 -17.18 9.91 12.86
C LYS A 50 -15.88 9.81 12.04
N CYS A 51 -15.58 10.86 11.30
CA CYS A 51 -14.38 10.95 10.49
C CYS A 51 -13.73 12.33 10.63
N THR A 52 -12.45 12.41 10.30
CA THR A 52 -11.72 13.66 10.14
C THR A 52 -11.82 14.12 8.69
N ASP A 53 -11.92 15.43 8.47
CA ASP A 53 -12.04 15.97 7.11
C ASP A 53 -10.89 15.48 6.23
N ASN A 54 -11.22 15.10 4.99
CA ASN A 54 -10.35 14.44 4.02
C ASN A 54 -10.05 12.95 4.27
N ASP A 55 -10.60 12.33 5.33
CA ASP A 55 -10.59 10.87 5.42
C ASP A 55 -11.37 10.26 4.24
N VAL A 56 -10.85 9.17 3.71
CA VAL A 56 -11.50 8.39 2.66
C VAL A 56 -11.71 6.97 3.14
N ALA A 57 -12.92 6.46 2.99
CA ALA A 57 -13.31 5.13 3.42
C ALA A 57 -14.13 4.40 2.35
N CYS A 58 -14.31 3.10 2.55
CA CYS A 58 -15.26 2.32 1.78
C CYS A 58 -16.50 2.03 2.63
N ILE A 59 -17.68 2.47 2.19
CA ILE A 59 -18.94 2.17 2.88
C ILE A 59 -19.82 1.38 1.94
N LYS A 60 -20.10 0.12 2.30
CA LYS A 60 -20.91 -0.80 1.48
C LYS A 60 -20.40 -0.90 0.02
N GLY A 61 -19.08 -0.94 -0.15
CA GLY A 61 -18.42 -1.03 -1.45
C GLY A 61 -18.45 0.26 -2.29
N LYS A 62 -18.83 1.40 -1.71
CA LYS A 62 -18.83 2.73 -2.35
C LYS A 62 -17.75 3.61 -1.73
N ILE A 63 -17.19 4.52 -2.52
CA ILE A 63 -16.19 5.47 -2.02
C ILE A 63 -16.88 6.52 -1.15
N ALA A 64 -16.29 6.84 -0.01
CA ALA A 64 -16.84 7.79 0.94
C ALA A 64 -15.76 8.80 1.32
N ASN A 65 -16.00 10.08 1.06
CA ASN A 65 -15.10 11.16 1.45
C ASN A 65 -15.67 11.88 2.66
N CYS A 66 -14.86 12.11 3.68
CA CYS A 66 -15.29 12.85 4.85
C CYS A 66 -15.32 14.35 4.57
N ALA A 67 -16.47 14.97 4.82
CA ALA A 67 -16.65 16.41 4.82
C ALA A 67 -17.56 16.81 5.98
N ASN A 68 -17.12 17.81 6.77
CA ASN A 68 -17.84 18.27 7.96
C ASN A 68 -18.08 17.14 8.97
N ARG A 69 -17.07 16.29 9.19
CA ARG A 69 -17.10 15.13 10.11
C ARG A 69 -18.14 14.04 9.78
N LYS A 70 -18.62 13.99 8.54
CA LYS A 70 -19.52 12.94 8.04
C LYS A 70 -19.08 12.44 6.68
N PHE A 71 -19.37 11.18 6.39
CA PHE A 71 -19.04 10.57 5.12
C PHE A 71 -20.07 10.92 4.03
N VAL A 72 -19.58 11.51 2.94
CA VAL A 72 -20.32 11.69 1.68
C VAL A 72 -20.01 10.53 0.76
N ILE A 73 -21.01 9.69 0.50
CA ILE A 73 -20.86 8.44 -0.24
C ILE A 73 -21.15 8.65 -1.74
N THR A 74 -20.21 8.26 -2.58
CA THR A 74 -20.31 8.28 -4.05
C THR A 74 -20.18 6.86 -4.60
N SER A 75 -21.03 6.49 -5.56
CA SER A 75 -20.96 5.17 -6.19
C SER A 75 -19.71 5.05 -7.07
N CYS A 76 -19.08 3.87 -7.05
CA CYS A 76 -18.05 3.50 -8.02
C CYS A 76 -18.67 3.24 -9.42
N ALA A 77 -17.85 3.23 -10.46
CA ALA A 77 -18.29 2.87 -11.81
C ALA A 77 -18.82 1.42 -11.85
N PRO A 78 -19.72 1.07 -12.79
CA PRO A 78 -20.23 -0.29 -12.91
C PRO A 78 -19.11 -1.34 -12.97
N GLY A 79 -19.27 -2.44 -12.24
CA GLY A 79 -18.26 -3.50 -12.15
C GLY A 79 -17.08 -3.23 -11.20
N THR A 80 -17.04 -2.06 -10.57
CA THR A 80 -15.99 -1.71 -9.59
C THR A 80 -16.58 -1.47 -8.19
N HIS A 81 -15.76 -1.69 -7.18
CA HIS A 81 -16.10 -1.45 -5.78
C HIS A 81 -14.96 -0.71 -5.08
N CYS A 82 -15.27 -0.02 -4.00
CA CYS A 82 -14.28 0.65 -3.18
C CYS A 82 -13.43 -0.37 -2.40
N PHE A 83 -12.11 -0.19 -2.46
CA PHE A 83 -11.14 -0.92 -1.66
C PHE A 83 -10.04 0.02 -1.15
N SER A 84 -9.48 -0.27 0.02
CA SER A 84 -8.13 0.19 0.37
C SER A 84 -7.09 -0.68 -0.33
N LEU A 85 -6.11 -0.04 -0.97
CA LEU A 85 -5.08 -0.71 -1.78
C LEU A 85 -3.68 -0.27 -1.34
N PRO A 86 -2.69 -1.18 -1.37
CA PRO A 86 -1.33 -0.87 -0.93
C PRO A 86 -0.64 0.09 -1.91
N LEU A 87 0.11 1.05 -1.35
CA LEU A 87 1.01 1.88 -2.15
C LEU A 87 2.26 1.07 -2.55
N LYS A 88 2.71 1.25 -3.80
CA LYS A 88 3.82 0.46 -4.38
C LYS A 88 5.22 1.04 -4.13
N SER A 89 5.30 2.33 -3.86
CA SER A 89 6.54 3.12 -3.77
C SER A 89 6.65 3.93 -2.47
N ASN A 90 5.55 4.12 -1.76
CA ASN A 90 5.46 4.90 -0.53
C ASN A 90 4.84 4.04 0.58
N ARG A 91 5.06 4.41 1.84
CA ARG A 91 4.39 3.76 2.98
C ARG A 91 2.91 4.11 3.00
N GLY A 92 2.08 3.15 3.38
CA GLY A 92 0.64 3.31 3.53
C GLY A 92 -0.18 2.73 2.38
N THR A 93 -1.40 3.21 2.31
CA THR A 93 -2.49 2.70 1.48
C THR A 93 -3.19 3.87 0.80
N PHE A 94 -4.04 3.57 -0.16
CA PHE A 94 -4.95 4.54 -0.74
C PHE A 94 -6.29 3.89 -1.03
N VAL A 95 -7.37 4.64 -0.85
CA VAL A 95 -8.73 4.15 -1.08
C VAL A 95 -9.18 4.56 -2.48
N THR A 96 -9.68 3.59 -3.25
CA THR A 96 -10.16 3.84 -4.63
C THR A 96 -11.18 2.81 -5.07
N CYS A 97 -11.82 3.05 -6.21
CA CYS A 97 -12.66 2.08 -6.88
C CYS A 97 -11.81 1.19 -7.79
N ASP A 98 -11.95 -0.13 -7.66
CA ASP A 98 -11.23 -1.11 -8.48
C ASP A 98 -12.12 -2.36 -8.68
N THR A 99 -11.69 -3.30 -9.51
CA THR A 99 -12.36 -4.61 -9.58
C THR A 99 -11.98 -5.45 -8.36
N LYS A 100 -12.86 -6.36 -7.94
CA LYS A 100 -12.56 -7.29 -6.83
C LYS A 100 -11.33 -8.15 -7.12
N ALA A 101 -11.17 -8.57 -8.39
CA ALA A 101 -10.05 -9.39 -8.82
C ALA A 101 -8.71 -8.62 -8.72
N ASP A 102 -8.68 -7.39 -9.21
CA ASP A 102 -7.48 -6.56 -9.17
C ASP A 102 -7.13 -6.13 -7.75
N ALA A 103 -8.13 -5.73 -6.95
CA ALA A 103 -7.92 -5.39 -5.55
C ALA A 103 -7.27 -6.56 -4.78
N LYS A 104 -7.82 -7.77 -4.93
CA LYS A 104 -7.26 -8.98 -4.33
C LYS A 104 -5.84 -9.25 -4.81
N SER A 105 -5.61 -9.24 -6.13
CA SER A 105 -4.30 -9.50 -6.73
C SER A 105 -3.23 -8.54 -6.20
N ARG A 106 -3.57 -7.25 -6.07
CA ARG A 106 -2.67 -6.21 -5.57
C ARG A 106 -2.35 -6.37 -4.09
N ILE A 107 -3.34 -6.70 -3.26
CA ILE A 107 -3.15 -6.95 -1.82
C ILE A 107 -2.30 -8.22 -1.61
N ASP A 108 -2.62 -9.31 -2.29
CA ASP A 108 -1.89 -10.58 -2.19
C ASP A 108 -0.44 -10.40 -2.66
N THR A 109 -0.22 -9.73 -3.79
CA THR A 109 1.13 -9.45 -4.32
C THR A 109 1.93 -8.55 -3.39
N ALA A 110 1.30 -7.59 -2.73
CA ALA A 110 2.00 -6.73 -1.78
C ALA A 110 2.46 -7.50 -0.52
N LYS A 111 1.67 -8.46 -0.06
CA LYS A 111 1.99 -9.30 1.12
C LYS A 111 3.05 -10.37 0.85
N ASP A 112 3.24 -10.73 -0.41
CA ASP A 112 4.18 -11.77 -0.84
C ASP A 112 5.64 -11.24 -0.91
N ILE A 113 6.44 -11.52 0.11
CA ILE A 113 7.87 -11.18 0.12
C ILE A 113 8.65 -11.99 -0.93
N ALA A 114 8.22 -13.19 -1.31
CA ALA A 114 8.97 -14.04 -2.23
C ALA A 114 8.99 -13.46 -3.65
N LYS A 115 7.95 -12.70 -4.05
CA LYS A 115 7.92 -11.96 -5.33
C LYS A 115 8.86 -10.76 -5.40
N CYS A 116 9.62 -10.52 -4.34
CA CYS A 116 10.43 -9.34 -4.16
C CYS A 116 11.93 -9.60 -4.38
N GLU A 117 12.29 -10.86 -4.69
CA GLU A 117 13.65 -11.31 -5.03
C GLU A 117 13.94 -11.31 -6.54
N LEU A 118 12.99 -10.87 -7.38
CA LEU A 118 13.10 -10.80 -8.84
C LEU A 118 13.48 -9.40 -9.33
#